data_AF-A0A436D8V9-F1
#
_entry.id   AF-A0A436D8V9-F1
#
_cell.length_a   1.000
_cell.length_b   1.000
_cell.length_c   1.000
_cell.angle_alpha   90.00
_cell.angle_beta   90.00
_cell.angle_gamma   90.00
#
_symmetry.space_group_name_H-M   'P 1'
#
loop_
_entity.id
_entity.type
_entity.pdbx_description
1 polymer ?
#
loop_
_entity_poly.entity_id
_entity_poly.type
_entity_poly.pdbx_seq_one_letter_code
_entity_poly.pdbx_strand_id
1 'polypeptide(L)'
;MTTFTPTTPSEVLSTVAWAVAEGSPLEILGHGSKRGIGRPLQTEHTLDLSKLSDVTLYEPAELVLSAKAGTPLAGIEKLLA
;
A
#
# COMPACT_ATOMS: atom_id res chain seq x y z
N MET A 1 13.69 -11.07 8.09
CA MET A 1 12.41 -10.47 7.67
C MET A 1 12.73 -9.27 6.79
N THR A 2 12.45 -9.36 5.49
CA THR A 2 12.78 -8.30 4.52
C THR A 2 11.54 -7.47 4.24
N THR A 3 11.69 -6.15 4.20
CA THR A 3 10.61 -5.24 3.83
C THR A 3 10.91 -4.61 2.48
N PHE A 4 10.02 -4.84 1.51
CA PHE A 4 10.04 -4.22 0.20
C PHE A 4 9.19 -2.94 0.25
N THR A 5 9.78 -1.80 -0.13
CA THR A 5 9.12 -0.48 -0.12
C THR A 5 9.09 0.12 -1.53
N PRO A 6 8.31 -0.46 -2.46
CA PRO A 6 8.26 0.02 -3.84
C PRO A 6 7.70 1.44 -3.94
N THR A 7 8.23 2.20 -4.89
CA THR A 7 7.82 3.57 -5.20
C THR A 7 7.04 3.66 -6.51
N THR A 8 6.97 2.56 -7.27
CA THR A 8 6.23 2.48 -8.53
C THR A 8 5.37 1.22 -8.63
N PRO A 9 4.30 1.22 -9.46
CA PRO A 9 3.53 0.01 -9.74
C PRO A 9 4.37 -1.13 -10.35
N SER A 10 5.40 -0.80 -11.13
CA SER A 10 6.29 -1.80 -11.72
C SER A 10 7.10 -2.53 -10.66
N GLU A 11 7.59 -1.84 -9.64
CA GLU A 11 8.33 -2.47 -8.53
C GLU A 11 7.42 -3.36 -7.67
N VAL A 12 6.15 -2.96 -7.48
CA VAL A 12 5.14 -3.84 -6.85
C VAL A 12 4.98 -5.12 -7.65
N LEU A 13 4.78 -5.00 -8.97
CA LEU A 13 4.64 -6.15 -9.86
C LEU A 13 5.86 -7.07 -9.76
N SER A 14 7.07 -6.53 -9.85
CA SER A 14 8.30 -7.31 -9.72
C SER A 14 8.40 -8.04 -8.38
N THR A 15 8.04 -7.38 -7.28
CA THR A 15 8.06 -7.99 -5.94
C THR A 15 7.05 -9.12 -5.81
N VAL A 16 5.82 -8.93 -6.31
CA VAL A 16 4.78 -9.97 -6.28
C VAL A 16 5.15 -11.13 -7.19
N ALA A 17 5.67 -10.87 -8.39
CA ALA A 17 6.10 -11.90 -9.32
C ALA A 17 7.22 -12.77 -8.74
N TRP A 18 8.21 -12.14 -8.08
CA TRP A 18 9.24 -12.86 -7.34
C TRP A 18 8.65 -13.74 -6.23
N ALA A 19 7.78 -13.19 -5.38
CA ALA A 19 7.21 -13.94 -4.26
C ALA A 19 6.37 -15.14 -4.73
N VAL A 20 5.63 -14.99 -5.83
CA VAL A 20 4.90 -16.10 -6.46
C VAL A 20 5.86 -17.16 -6.98
N ALA A 21 6.94 -16.77 -7.65
CA ALA A 21 7.93 -17.72 -8.18
C ALA A 21 8.63 -18.52 -7.07
N GLU A 22 8.92 -17.88 -5.94
CA GLU A 22 9.56 -18.52 -4.78
C GLU A 22 8.57 -19.23 -3.84
N GLY A 23 7.26 -19.13 -4.07
CA GLY A 23 6.25 -19.62 -3.13
C GLY A 23 6.35 -18.94 -1.76
N SER A 24 6.87 -17.70 -1.73
CA SER A 24 7.21 -16.99 -0.51
C SER A 24 6.04 -16.11 -0.03
N PRO A 25 5.53 -16.33 1.20
CA PRO A 25 4.37 -15.59 1.70
C PRO A 25 4.72 -14.14 2.07
N LEU A 26 3.91 -13.20 1.56
CA LEU A 26 4.05 -11.75 1.80
C LEU A 26 2.93 -11.23 2.70
N GLU A 27 3.30 -10.47 3.73
CA GLU A 27 2.37 -9.50 4.35
C GLU A 27 2.28 -8.26 3.47
N ILE A 28 1.07 -7.83 3.13
CA ILE A 28 0.83 -6.58 2.40
C ILE A 28 0.30 -5.54 3.38
N LEU A 29 0.92 -4.36 3.44
CA LEU A 29 0.40 -3.23 4.20
C LEU A 29 0.54 -1.90 3.46
N GLY A 30 -0.32 -0.95 3.83
CA GLY A 30 -0.04 0.48 3.68
C GLY A 30 0.71 0.98 4.92
N HIS A 31 0.03 1.71 5.80
CA HIS A 31 0.62 2.22 7.05
C HIS A 31 0.45 1.30 8.28
N GLY A 32 -0.01 0.05 8.08
CA GLY A 32 -0.10 -0.93 9.16
C GLY A 32 -1.17 -0.66 10.24
N SER A 33 -2.08 0.31 10.04
CA SER A 33 -3.12 0.69 11.03
C SER A 33 -4.12 -0.42 11.40
N LYS A 34 -4.05 -1.57 10.73
CA LYS A 34 -4.93 -2.73 10.90
C LYS A 34 -4.18 -4.01 11.32
N ARG A 35 -2.87 -3.94 11.57
CA ARG A 35 -2.05 -5.11 11.99
C ARG A 35 -2.53 -5.75 13.30
N GLY A 36 -3.22 -5.00 14.15
CA GLY A 36 -3.82 -5.51 15.38
C GLY A 36 -5.17 -6.22 15.21
N ILE A 37 -5.69 -6.33 13.98
CA ILE A 37 -7.00 -6.93 13.70
C ILE A 37 -6.79 -8.34 13.14
N GLY A 38 -7.47 -9.33 13.71
CA GLY A 38 -7.46 -10.71 13.23
C GLY A 38 -6.30 -11.53 13.79
N ARG A 39 -5.90 -12.57 13.05
CA ARG A 39 -4.81 -13.47 13.46
C ARG A 39 -3.45 -12.87 13.03
N PRO A 40 -2.41 -13.00 13.87
CA PRO A 40 -1.06 -12.61 13.47
C PRO A 40 -0.64 -13.35 12.19
N LEU A 41 -0.11 -12.59 11.23
CA LEU A 41 0.45 -13.14 10.01
C LEU A 41 1.76 -13.89 10.33
N GLN A 42 1.98 -15.01 9.65
CA GLN A 42 3.23 -15.78 9.71
C GLN A 42 3.88 -15.69 8.33
N THR A 43 4.52 -14.55 8.06
CA THR A 43 5.10 -14.20 6.76
C THR A 43 6.54 -13.76 6.96
N GLU A 44 7.45 -14.22 6.09
CA GLU A 44 8.87 -13.87 6.18
C GLU A 44 9.19 -12.50 5.59
N HIS A 45 8.32 -12.03 4.70
CA HIS A 45 8.50 -10.81 3.94
C HIS A 45 7.29 -9.90 4.05
N THR A 46 7.57 -8.62 3.85
CA THR A 46 6.58 -7.55 3.93
C THR A 46 6.65 -6.70 2.66
N LEU A 47 5.51 -6.48 2.01
CA LEU A 47 5.31 -5.52 0.93
C LEU A 47 4.63 -4.27 1.50
N ASP A 48 5.42 -3.23 1.73
CA ASP A 48 4.99 -1.95 2.28
C ASP A 48 4.70 -0.95 1.15
N LEU A 49 3.42 -0.66 0.94
CA LEU A 49 2.92 0.25 -0.09
C LEU A 49 2.89 1.70 0.38
N SER A 50 3.36 2.04 1.58
CA SER A 50 3.31 3.40 2.15
C SER A 50 4.06 4.45 1.31
N LYS A 51 4.99 4.03 0.44
CA LYS A 51 5.67 4.92 -0.51
C LYS A 51 4.87 5.23 -1.78
N LEU A 52 3.81 4.47 -2.04
CA LEU A 52 2.82 4.77 -3.08
C LEU A 52 1.75 5.70 -2.51
N SER A 53 2.14 6.90 -2.09
CA SER A 53 1.23 7.96 -1.67
C SER A 53 1.07 8.94 -2.81
N ASP A 54 -0.14 9.42 -3.06
CA ASP A 54 -0.53 10.64 -3.79
C ASP A 54 -2.01 10.53 -4.19
N VAL A 55 -2.68 11.67 -4.33
CA VAL A 55 -3.98 11.75 -5.01
C VAL A 55 -3.76 11.77 -6.52
N THR A 56 -4.43 10.89 -7.25
CA THR A 56 -4.29 10.76 -8.72
C THR A 56 -5.43 11.42 -9.49
N LEU A 57 -6.58 11.62 -8.86
CA LEU A 57 -7.74 12.30 -9.44
C LEU A 57 -8.49 13.04 -8.33
N TYR A 58 -8.92 14.27 -8.60
CA TYR A 58 -9.79 15.03 -7.70
C TYR A 58 -10.81 15.82 -8.53
N GLU A 59 -12.07 15.38 -8.49
CA GLU A 59 -13.21 15.96 -9.21
C GLU A 59 -14.27 16.41 -8.19
N PRO A 60 -14.12 17.59 -7.58
CA PRO A 60 -15.00 18.04 -6.50
C PRO A 60 -16.45 18.26 -6.94
N ALA A 61 -16.68 18.65 -8.20
CA ALA A 61 -18.04 18.81 -8.74
C ALA A 61 -18.80 17.48 -8.80
N GLU A 62 -18.08 16.38 -9.00
CA GLU A 62 -18.62 15.02 -9.07
C GLU A 62 -18.56 14.28 -7.72
N LEU A 63 -17.96 14.91 -6.69
CA LEU A 63 -17.65 14.30 -5.38
C LEU A 63 -16.78 13.04 -5.49
N VAL A 64 -15.84 13.03 -6.43
CA VAL A 64 -14.95 11.88 -6.70
C VAL A 64 -13.48 12.23 -6.41
N LEU A 65 -12.77 11.28 -5.79
CA LEU A 65 -11.32 11.32 -5.60
C LEU A 65 -10.74 9.92 -5.78
N SER A 66 -9.57 9.83 -6.41
CA SER A 66 -8.75 8.61 -6.47
C SER A 66 -7.38 8.88 -5.86
N ALA A 67 -6.87 7.92 -5.10
CA ALA A 67 -5.57 8.03 -4.45
C ALA A 67 -4.80 6.70 -4.55
N LYS A 68 -3.47 6.79 -4.53
CA LYS A 68 -2.60 5.61 -4.46
C LYS A 68 -2.78 4.89 -3.11
N ALA A 69 -2.50 3.59 -3.09
CA ALA A 69 -2.77 2.70 -1.95
C ALA A 69 -2.08 3.10 -0.62
N GLY A 70 -0.96 3.80 -0.70
CA GLY A 70 -0.21 4.33 0.43
C GLY A 70 -0.57 5.76 0.81
N THR A 71 -1.64 6.37 0.28
CA THR A 71 -1.99 7.76 0.62
C THR A 71 -2.59 7.82 2.03
N PRO A 72 -2.01 8.59 2.96
CA PRO A 72 -2.54 8.69 4.32
C PRO A 72 -3.86 9.45 4.35
N LEU A 73 -4.81 8.99 5.18
CA LEU A 73 -6.10 9.65 5.34
C LEU A 73 -5.96 11.11 5.77
N ALA A 74 -5.05 11.40 6.71
CA ALA A 74 -4.76 12.77 7.14
C ALA A 74 -4.29 13.68 5.98
N GLY A 75 -3.60 13.12 4.98
CA GLY A 75 -3.22 13.86 3.77
C GLY A 75 -4.42 14.18 2.88
N ILE A 76 -5.36 13.23 2.76
CA ILE A 76 -6.62 13.43 2.04
C ILE A 76 -7.49 14.46 2.76
N GLU A 77 -7.67 14.34 4.08
CA GLU A 77 -8.44 15.28 4.89
C GLU A 77 -7.92 16.72 4.76
N LYS A 78 -6.59 16.89 4.75
CA LYS A 78 -5.97 18.21 4.52
C LYS A 78 -6.23 18.77 3.12
N LEU A 79 -6.32 17.91 2.09
CA LEU A 79 -6.63 18.33 0.73
C LEU A 79 -8.09 18.79 0.59
N LEU A 80 -8.99 18.17 1.35
CA LEU A 80 -10.43 18.45 1.32
C LEU A 80 -10.87 19.59 2.24
N ALA A 81 -9.97 20.07 3.11
CA ALA A 81 -10.23 21.08 4.13
C ALA A 81 -10.34 22.51 3.56
#